data_AF-A0A7W1IWR0-F1
#
_entry.id   AF-A0A7W1IWR0-F1
#
_cell.length_a   1.000
_cell.length_b   1.000
_cell.length_c   1.000
_cell.angle_alpha   90.00
_cell.angle_beta   90.00
_cell.angle_gamma   90.00
#
_symmetry.space_group_name_H-M   'P 1'
#
loop_
_entity.id
_entity.type
_entity.pdbx_description
1 polymer ?
#
loop_
_entity_poly.entity_id
_entity_poly.type
_entity_poly.pdbx_seq_one_letter_code
_entity_poly.pdbx_strand_id
1 'polypeptide(L)' 'MLAPEEQIKVRELLDDILPSKSNPPSREEYEKYLLSKGIISHIPTRTGKRSEELKDFKPIEVEGEPLSEMIIRERR' A
#
# COMPACT_ATOMS: atom_id res chain seq x y z
N MET A 1 -7.43 -20.03 32.72
CA MET A 1 -6.43 -19.60 31.72
C MET A 1 -6.13 -20.80 30.86
N LEU A 2 -6.22 -20.70 29.53
CA LEU A 2 -5.99 -21.84 28.65
C LEU A 2 -4.53 -22.32 28.77
N ALA A 3 -4.33 -23.63 28.76
CA ALA A 3 -3.01 -24.22 28.75
C ALA A 3 -2.27 -23.86 27.43
N PRO A 4 -0.93 -23.81 27.43
CA PRO A 4 -0.16 -23.40 26.23
C PRO A 4 -0.49 -24.22 24.97
N GLU A 5 -0.78 -25.51 25.13
CA GLU A 5 -1.13 -26.41 24.03
C GLU A 5 -2.52 -26.12 23.45
N GLU A 6 -3.47 -25.72 24.30
CA GLU A 6 -4.82 -25.34 23.87
C GLU A 6 -4.80 -24.02 23.10
N GLN A 7 -3.90 -23.11 23.47
CA GLN A 7 -3.72 -21.84 22.75
C GLN A 7 -3.20 -22.07 21.32
N ILE A 8 -2.31 -23.06 21.12
CA ILE A 8 -1.80 -23.42 19.80
C ILE A 8 -2.93 -23.97 18.92
N LYS A 9 -3.72 -24.91 19.44
CA LYS A 9 -4.87 -25.47 18.70
C LYS A 9 -5.92 -24.42 18.35
N VAL A 10 -6.21 -23.51 19.29
CA VAL A 10 -7.15 -22.41 19.04
C VAL A 10 -6.60 -21.48 17.95
N ARG A 11 -5.29 -21.20 17.96
CA ARG A 11 -4.66 -20.36 16.93
C ARG A 11 -4.70 -21.02 15.55
N GLU A 12 -4.40 -22.31 15.45
CA GLU A 12 -4.48 -23.06 14.19
C GLU A 12 -5.91 -23.08 13.63
N LEU A 13 -6.91 -23.33 14.48
CA LEU A 13 -8.31 -23.28 14.07
C LEU A 13 -8.75 -21.86 13.65
N LEU A 14 -8.26 -20.83 14.33
CA LEU A 14 -8.53 -19.45 13.96
C LEU A 14 -7.86 -19.06 12.65
N ASP A 15 -6.64 -19.54 12.37
CA ASP A 15 -5.94 -19.28 11.12
C ASP A 15 -6.59 -20.01 9.92
N ASP A 16 -7.26 -21.14 10.15
CA ASP A 16 -8.05 -21.87 9.13
C ASP A 16 -9.43 -21.23 8.86
N ILE A 17 -10.08 -20.71 9.92
CA ILE A 17 -11.45 -20.14 9.84
C ILE A 17 -11.42 -18.69 9.38
N LEU A 18 -10.45 -17.92 9.87
CA LEU A 18 -10.31 -16.54 9.45
C LEU A 18 -9.62 -16.54 8.09
N PRO A 19 -10.16 -15.82 7.08
CA PRO A 19 -9.36 -15.54 5.92
C PRO A 19 -8.08 -14.91 6.45
N SER A 20 -6.94 -15.54 6.14
CA SER A 20 -5.62 -15.03 6.51
C SER A 20 -5.62 -13.53 6.20
N LYS A 21 -4.84 -12.75 6.96
CA LYS A 21 -4.56 -11.35 6.60
C LYS A 21 -3.88 -11.35 5.22
N SER A 22 -4.68 -11.54 4.19
CA SER A 22 -4.31 -11.50 2.80
C SER A 22 -3.77 -10.11 2.63
N ASN A 23 -2.62 -10.02 1.98
CA ASN A 23 -2.02 -8.76 1.57
C ASN A 23 -3.13 -7.80 1.14
N PRO A 24 -3.06 -6.50 1.50
CA PRO A 24 -4.03 -5.54 1.04
C PRO A 24 -4.22 -5.75 -0.47
N PRO A 25 -5.47 -5.83 -0.94
CA PRO A 25 -5.74 -6.21 -2.33
C PRO A 25 -4.88 -5.36 -3.24
N SER A 26 -4.36 -5.98 -4.29
CA SER A 26 -3.60 -5.23 -5.28
C SER A 26 -4.44 -4.05 -5.77
N ARG A 27 -3.80 -2.96 -6.19
CA ARG A 27 -4.54 -1.79 -6.68
C ARG A 27 -5.57 -2.16 -7.75
N GLU A 28 -5.24 -3.13 -8.60
CA GLU A 28 -6.11 -3.66 -9.64
C GLU A 28 -7.32 -4.42 -9.08
N GLU A 29 -7.13 -5.23 -8.03
CA GLU A 29 -8.22 -5.91 -7.32
C GLU A 29 -9.16 -4.92 -6.64
N TYR A 30 -8.60 -3.88 -6.04
CA TYR A 30 -9.38 -2.83 -5.40
C TYR A 30 -10.19 -2.02 -6.41
N GLU A 31 -9.61 -1.66 -7.56
CA GLU A 31 -10.31 -0.97 -8.64
C GLU A 31 -11.46 -1.82 -9.20
N LYS A 32 -11.26 -3.13 -9.38
CA LYS A 32 -12.34 -4.08 -9.76
C LYS A 32 -13.43 -4.17 -8.70
N TYR A 33 -13.06 -4.19 -7.42
CA TYR A 33 -14.01 -4.18 -6.32
C TYR A 33 -14.89 -2.93 -6.37
N LEU A 34 -14.31 -1.73 -6.53
CA LEU A 34 -15.06 -0.48 -6.64
C LEU A 34 -16.02 -0.47 -7.83
N LEU A 35 -15.60 -1.02 -8.97
CA LEU A 35 -16.45 -1.16 -10.16
C LEU A 35 -17.63 -2.11 -9.89
N SER A 36 -17.37 -3.27 -9.26
CA SER A 36 -18.42 -4.24 -8.92
C SER A 36 -19.44 -3.70 -7.90
N LYS A 37 -19.02 -2.75 -7.06
CA LYS A 37 -19.91 -2.06 -6.11
C LYS A 37 -20.64 -0.87 -6.74
N GLY A 38 -20.35 -0.54 -8.00
CA GLY A 38 -20.95 0.61 -8.69
C GLY A 38 -20.50 1.97 -8.14
N ILE A 39 -19.42 2.00 -7.34
CA ILE A 39 -18.87 3.25 -6.79
C ILE A 39 -18.19 4.06 -7.89
N ILE A 40 -17.58 3.36 -8.85
CA ILE A 40 -17.04 3.93 -10.08
C ILE A 40 -17.71 3.28 -11.28
N SER A 41 -17.86 4.02 -12.38
CA SER A 41 -18.45 3.53 -13.63
C SER A 41 -17.44 2.91 -14.58
N HIS A 42 -16.16 3.26 -14.46
CA HIS A 42 -15.09 2.70 -15.27
C HIS A 42 -13.73 2.84 -14.58
N ILE A 43 -12.77 1.99 -14.96
CA ILE A 43 -11.38 2.06 -14.52
C ILE A 43 -10.58 2.92 -15.53
N PRO A 44 -10.00 4.07 -15.13
CA PRO A 44 -9.27 4.93 -16.04
C PRO A 44 -8.02 4.24 -16.60
N THR A 45 -7.95 4.15 -17.92
CA THR A 45 -6.77 3.67 -18.63
C THR A 45 -5.64 4.67 -18.39
N ARG A 46 -4.54 4.22 -17.77
CA ARG A 46 -3.35 5.07 -17.65
C ARG A 46 -2.81 5.35 -19.04
N THR A 47 -3.11 6.54 -19.58
CA THR A 47 -2.48 6.98 -20.81
C THR A 47 -1.01 7.21 -20.51
N GLY A 48 -0.13 6.32 -20.99
CA GLY A 48 1.33 6.47 -20.88
C GLY A 48 1.89 7.69 -21.64
N LYS A 49 1.03 8.55 -22.19
CA LYS A 49 1.41 9.84 -22.71
C LYS A 49 1.79 10.72 -21.51
N ARG A 50 3.09 10.99 -21.34
CA ARG A 50 3.56 12.17 -20.60
C ARG A 50 2.65 13.33 -21.00
N SER A 51 2.01 13.98 -20.02
CA SER A 51 1.34 15.25 -20.28
C SER A 51 2.33 16.19 -20.96
N GLU A 52 1.86 17.07 -21.84
CA GLU A 52 2.74 18.01 -22.53
C GLU A 52 3.55 18.84 -21.52
N GLU A 53 2.97 19.11 -20.35
CA GLU A 53 3.59 19.73 -19.18
C GLU A 53 4.85 19.01 -18.66
N LEU A 54 4.94 17.68 -18.79
CA LEU A 54 6.12 16.91 -18.39
C LEU A 54 7.25 16.95 -19.45
N LYS A 55 6.97 17.38 -20.68
CA LYS A 55 8.01 17.51 -21.72
C LYS A 55 8.97 18.66 -21.40
N ASP A 56 8.46 19.72 -20.78
CA ASP A 56 9.21 20.92 -20.44
C ASP A 56 9.69 20.94 -18.99
N PHE A 57 9.48 19.86 -18.23
CA PHE A 57 9.94 19.76 -16.86
C PHE A 57 11.48 19.78 -16.80
N LYS A 58 12.02 20.82 -16.15
CA LYS A 58 13.44 20.93 -15.82
C LYS A 58 13.60 20.70 -14.31
N PRO A 59 14.22 19.59 -13.88
CA PRO A 59 14.57 19.41 -12.48
C PRO A 59 15.40 20.59 -11.98
N ILE A 60 15.11 21.05 -10.77
CA ILE A 60 16.00 21.97 -10.07
C ILE A 60 16.94 21.17 -9.19
N GLU A 61 18.19 21.61 -9.13
CA GLU A 61 19.14 21.13 -8.14
C GLU A 61 18.76 21.72 -6.78
N VAL A 62 18.64 20.86 -5.77
CA VAL A 62 18.33 21.27 -4.41
C VAL A 62 19.64 21.17 -3.62
N GLU A 63 20.12 22.32 -3.14
CA GLU A 63 21.33 22.40 -2.32
C GLU A 63 21.02 22.05 -0.86
N GLY A 64 21.97 21.38 -0.19
CA GLY A 64 21.91 21.06 1.24
C GLY A 64 21.90 19.56 1.56
N GLU A 65 21.88 19.26 2.86
CA GLU A 65 21.77 17.88 3.36
C GLU A 65 20.31 17.38 3.22
N PRO A 66 20.09 16.11 2.88
CA PRO A 66 18.74 15.55 2.87
C PRO A 66 18.09 15.65 4.25
N LEU A 67 16.80 16.00 4.29
CA LEU A 67 16.03 16.07 5.53
C LEU A 67 16.11 14.76 6.34
N SER A 68 16.20 13.62 5.65
CA SER A 68 16.38 12.31 6.28
C SER A 68 17.66 12.22 7.11
N GLU A 69 18.76 12.79 6.64
CA GLU A 69 20.03 12.81 7.38
C GLU A 69 19.98 13.76 8.57
N MET A 70 19.35 14.93 8.40
CA MET A 70 19.15 15.89 9.48
C MET A 70 18.35 15.29 10.65
N ILE A 71 17.25 14.59 10.37
CA ILE A 71 16.41 13.96 11.39
C ILE A 71 17.17 12.87 12.16
N ILE A 72 18.02 12.09 11.50
CA ILE A 72 18.82 11.03 12.15
C ILE A 72 19.81 11.64 13.13
N ARG A 73 20.43 12.77 12.78
CA ARG A 73 21.41 13.47 13.62
C ARG A 73 20.79 14.05 14.89
N GLU A 74 19.60 14.66 14.79
CA GLU A 74 18.91 15.28 15.94
C GLU A 74 18.39 14.27 16.97
N ARG A 75 18.22 13.01 16.59
CA ARG A 75 17.68 11.95 17.46
C ARG A 75 18.73 11.11 18.18
N ARG A 76 20.03 11.41 17.99
CA ARG A 76 21.14 10.80 18.74
C ARG A 76 21.56 11.70 19.89
#